data_AF-A0A967H3U7-F1
#
_entry.id   AF-A0A967H3U7-F1
#
_cell.length_a   1.000
_cell.length_b   1.000
_cell.length_c   1.000
_cell.angle_alpha   90.00
_cell.angle_beta   90.00
_cell.angle_gamma   90.00
#
_symmetry.space_group_name_H-M   'P 1'
#
loop_
_entity.id
_entity.type
_entity.pdbx_description
1 polymer ?
#
loop_
_entity_poly.entity_id
_entity_poly.type
_entity_poly.pdbx_seq_one_letter_code
_entity_poly.pdbx_strand_id
1 'polypeptide(L)'
;MIEKYRNVIQKIEAAIRKTEEQGRQHYNISLPNAEIDYSLRGRCAAQARVDRNGQTFLRINLQLLSENFNDYLKQTVPHEIAHLIVNWQARKQRRRPPPHGSEWQN
;
A
#
# COMPACT_ATOMS: atom_id res chain seq x y z
N MET A 1 -1.93 23.41 1.47
CA MET A 1 -2.47 22.19 2.11
C MET A 1 -1.39 21.11 2.28
N ILE A 2 -0.55 20.84 1.27
CA ILE A 2 0.56 19.86 1.36
C ILE A 2 1.66 20.29 2.35
N GLU A 3 1.98 21.59 2.43
CA GLU A 3 3.05 22.11 3.31
C GLU A 3 2.91 21.67 4.78
N LYS A 4 1.68 21.70 5.31
CA LYS A 4 1.35 21.28 6.68
C LYS A 4 1.71 19.81 6.95
N TYR A 5 1.61 18.95 5.94
CA TYR A 5 1.80 17.52 6.06
C TYR A 5 3.14 17.03 5.48
N ARG A 6 4.00 17.94 5.02
CA ARG A 6 5.24 17.60 4.29
C ARG A 6 6.10 16.57 5.02
N ASN A 7 6.33 16.75 6.32
CA ASN A 7 7.15 15.82 7.11
C ASN A 7 6.52 14.42 7.19
N VAL A 8 5.20 14.37 7.44
CA VAL A 8 4.44 13.12 7.53
C VAL A 8 4.41 12.39 6.18
N ILE A 9 4.21 13.14 5.08
CA ILE A 9 4.25 12.62 3.71
C ILE A 9 5.62 12.03 3.39
N GLN A 10 6.70 12.76 3.65
CA GLN A 10 8.06 12.26 3.36
C GLN A 10 8.36 10.96 4.12
N LYS A 11 8.00 10.90 5.41
CA LYS A 11 8.24 9.70 6.23
C LYS A 11 7.38 8.51 5.80
N ILE A 12 6.11 8.73 5.47
CA ILE A 12 5.25 7.62 5.04
C ILE A 12 5.68 7.09 3.68
N GLU A 13 6.11 7.95 2.75
CA GLU A 13 6.60 7.54 1.44
C GLU A 13 7.86 6.69 1.58
N ALA A 14 8.81 7.10 2.43
CA ALA A 14 9.99 6.29 2.72
C ALA A 14 9.63 4.90 3.29
N ALA A 15 8.65 4.84 4.20
CA ALA A 15 8.18 3.58 4.76
C ALA A 15 7.49 2.69 3.72
N ILE A 16 6.66 3.27 2.85
CA ILE A 16 6.02 2.58 1.72
C ILE A 16 7.08 1.99 0.81
N ARG A 17 8.05 2.79 0.35
CA ARG A 17 9.12 2.31 -0.55
C ARG A 17 9.95 1.21 0.08
N LYS A 18 10.28 1.34 1.37
CA LYS A 18 11.00 0.29 2.10
C LYS A 18 10.19 -1.02 2.16
N THR A 19 8.90 -0.93 2.44
CA THR A 19 8.02 -2.10 2.55
C THR A 19 7.80 -2.77 1.19
N GLU A 20 7.63 -1.99 0.12
CA GLU A 20 7.58 -2.50 -1.25
C GLU A 20 8.86 -3.26 -1.60
N GLU A 21 10.03 -2.69 -1.28
CA GLU A 21 11.32 -3.31 -1.55
C GLU A 21 11.50 -4.63 -0.79
N GLN A 22 11.15 -4.65 0.50
CA GLN A 22 11.14 -5.87 1.29
C GLN A 22 10.23 -6.94 0.68
N GLY A 23 9.04 -6.55 0.22
CA GLY A 23 8.12 -7.45 -0.48
C GLY A 23 8.68 -8.00 -1.79
N ARG A 24 9.30 -7.15 -2.62
CA ARG A 24 9.95 -7.58 -3.86
C ARG A 24 11.02 -8.63 -3.61
N GLN A 25 11.89 -8.37 -2.63
CA GLN A 25 12.99 -9.26 -2.28
C GLN A 25 12.47 -10.58 -1.72
N HIS A 26 11.53 -10.52 -0.77
CA HIS A 26 11.00 -11.71 -0.10
C HIS A 26 10.29 -12.66 -1.09
N TYR A 27 9.46 -12.12 -1.98
CA TYR A 27 8.69 -12.93 -2.93
C TYR A 27 9.36 -13.10 -4.30
N ASN A 28 10.57 -12.54 -4.49
CA ASN A 28 11.30 -12.52 -5.76
C ASN A 28 10.43 -12.03 -6.94
N ILE A 29 9.80 -10.86 -6.78
CA ILE A 29 8.90 -10.28 -7.78
C ILE A 29 9.29 -8.86 -8.19
N SER A 30 8.90 -8.47 -9.41
CA SER A 30 9.05 -7.11 -9.94
C SER A 30 7.78 -6.26 -9.72
N LEU A 31 7.29 -6.16 -8.48
CA LEU A 31 6.14 -5.32 -8.15
C LEU A 31 6.44 -3.85 -8.51
N PRO A 32 5.65 -3.15 -9.34
CA PRO A 32 5.89 -1.74 -9.63
C PRO A 32 5.67 -0.88 -8.37
N ASN A 33 6.42 0.22 -8.28
CA ASN A 33 6.21 1.24 -7.25
C ASN A 33 4.77 1.76 -7.34
N ALA A 34 4.05 1.76 -6.22
CA ALA A 34 2.71 2.32 -6.16
C ALA A 34 2.73 3.83 -6.42
N GLU A 35 1.78 4.28 -7.24
CA GLU A 35 1.39 5.68 -7.31
C GLU A 35 0.58 6.03 -6.06
N ILE A 36 0.96 7.11 -5.37
CA ILE A 36 0.38 7.45 -4.06
C ILE A 36 -0.58 8.63 -4.22
N ASP A 37 -1.82 8.43 -3.79
CA ASP A 37 -2.89 9.42 -3.87
C ASP A 37 -3.42 9.76 -2.47
N TYR A 38 -3.27 11.01 -2.04
CA TYR A 38 -3.69 11.49 -0.72
C TYR A 38 -5.13 12.05 -0.68
N SER A 39 -5.93 11.80 -1.72
CA SER A 39 -7.31 12.28 -1.85
C SER A 39 -8.35 11.44 -1.10
N LEU A 40 -7.98 10.31 -0.49
CA LEU A 40 -8.93 9.46 0.24
C LEU A 40 -9.54 10.22 1.43
N ARG A 41 -10.85 10.07 1.63
CA ARG A 41 -11.64 10.72 2.68
C ARG A 41 -12.58 9.71 3.35
N GLY A 42 -13.14 10.11 4.50
CA GLY A 42 -14.04 9.27 5.29
C GLY A 42 -13.28 8.41 6.32
N ARG A 43 -13.84 7.26 6.67
CA ARG A 43 -13.32 6.39 7.75
C ARG A 43 -12.25 5.41 7.30
N CYS A 44 -12.02 5.29 6.00
CA CYS A 44 -11.01 4.38 5.44
C CYS A 44 -9.61 5.01 5.55
N ALA A 45 -8.66 4.28 6.13
CA ALA A 45 -7.29 4.75 6.33
C ALA A 45 -6.47 4.71 5.02
N ALA A 46 -6.49 3.58 4.32
CA ALA A 46 -5.81 3.44 3.04
C ALA A 46 -6.51 2.40 2.16
N GLN A 47 -6.12 2.35 0.90
CA GLN A 47 -6.61 1.37 -0.05
C GLN A 47 -5.60 1.09 -1.16
N ALA A 48 -5.24 -0.18 -1.30
CA ALA A 48 -4.46 -0.73 -2.38
C ALA A 48 -5.31 -1.07 -3.60
N ARG A 49 -4.80 -0.75 -4.80
CA ARG A 49 -5.42 -1.12 -6.08
C ARG A 49 -4.38 -1.53 -7.10
N VAL A 50 -4.74 -2.50 -7.95
CA VAL A 50 -3.98 -2.88 -9.14
C VAL A 50 -4.89 -2.73 -10.35
N ASP A 51 -4.48 -1.93 -11.33
CA ASP A 51 -5.24 -1.70 -12.55
C ASP A 51 -5.06 -2.83 -13.59
N ARG A 52 -5.78 -2.72 -14.72
CA ARG A 52 -5.79 -3.75 -15.79
C ARG A 52 -4.41 -3.94 -16.44
N ASN A 53 -3.56 -2.92 -16.40
CA ASN A 53 -2.22 -2.94 -16.97
C ASN A 53 -1.17 -3.43 -15.96
N GLY A 54 -1.57 -3.69 -14.71
CA GLY A 54 -0.68 -4.13 -13.64
C GLY A 54 0.00 -2.97 -12.91
N GLN A 55 -0.44 -1.73 -13.11
CA GLN A 55 0.02 -0.58 -12.34
C GLN A 55 -0.61 -0.62 -10.95
N THR A 56 0.20 -0.29 -9.93
CA THR A 56 -0.18 -0.30 -8.52
C THR A 56 -0.49 1.12 -8.05
N PHE A 57 -1.51 1.26 -7.21
CA PHE A 57 -1.97 2.53 -6.64
C PHE A 57 -2.24 2.35 -5.15
N LEU A 58 -1.80 3.30 -4.34
CA LEU A 58 -2.06 3.36 -2.92
C LEU A 58 -2.75 4.67 -2.58
N ARG A 59 -4.02 4.59 -2.22
CA ARG A 59 -4.81 5.76 -1.80
C ARG A 59 -4.74 5.89 -0.29
N ILE A 60 -4.42 7.06 0.22
CA ILE A 60 -4.17 7.31 1.65
C ILE A 60 -5.05 8.46 2.14
N ASN A 61 -5.68 8.26 3.29
CA ASN A 61 -6.39 9.33 3.97
C ASN A 61 -5.40 10.20 4.74
N LEU A 62 -5.09 11.37 4.17
CA LEU A 62 -4.06 12.26 4.71
C LEU A 62 -4.37 12.76 6.14
N GLN A 63 -5.65 12.94 6.46
CA GLN A 63 -6.03 13.38 7.80
C GLN A 63 -5.76 12.27 8.83
N LEU A 64 -6.25 11.06 8.57
CA LEU A 64 -6.04 9.92 9.47
C LEU A 64 -4.56 9.55 9.59
N LEU A 65 -3.80 9.65 8.50
CA LEU A 65 -2.34 9.47 8.52
C LEU A 65 -1.67 10.47 9.47
N SER A 66 -2.07 11.74 9.43
CA SER A 66 -1.49 12.77 10.29
C SER A 66 -1.85 12.59 11.77
N GLU A 67 -3.03 12.03 12.05
CA GLU A 67 -3.53 11.79 13.40
C GLU A 67 -2.98 10.48 14.00
N ASN A 68 -2.71 9.46 13.16
CA ASN A 68 -2.39 8.09 13.59
C ASN A 68 -1.13 7.53 12.89
N PHE A 69 -0.10 8.36 12.74
CA PHE A 69 1.09 8.03 11.95
C PHE A 69 1.75 6.70 12.33
N ASN A 70 1.86 6.39 13.63
CA ASN A 70 2.47 5.16 14.11
C ASN A 70 1.68 3.91 13.71
N ASP A 71 0.35 3.98 13.67
CA ASP A 71 -0.50 2.86 13.26
C ASP A 71 -0.36 2.62 11.75
N TYR A 72 -0.21 3.69 10.97
CA TYR A 72 0.10 3.57 9.55
C TYR A 72 1.41 2.83 9.31
N LEU A 73 2.46 3.16 10.06
CA LEU A 73 3.76 2.49 9.93
C LEU A 73 3.72 1.01 10.32
N LYS A 74 3.02 0.69 11.42
CA LYS A 74 3.01 -0.65 12.00
C LYS A 74 2.02 -1.61 11.34
N GLN A 75 0.90 -1.08 10.85
CA GLN A 75 -0.24 -1.90 10.43
C GLN A 75 -0.69 -1.56 9.01
N THR A 76 -1.05 -0.30 8.74
CA THR A 76 -1.70 0.04 7.47
C THR A 76 -0.77 -0.13 6.27
N VAL A 77 0.46 0.38 6.32
CA VAL A 77 1.38 0.26 5.18
C VAL A 77 1.73 -1.20 4.87
N PRO A 78 2.17 -2.04 5.84
CA PRO A 78 2.39 -3.45 5.59
C PRO A 78 1.16 -4.16 4.99
N HIS A 79 -0.03 -3.90 5.55
CA HIS A 79 -1.28 -4.49 5.10
C HIS A 79 -1.62 -4.14 3.64
N GLU A 80 -1.57 -2.85 3.28
CA GLU A 80 -1.87 -2.43 1.92
C GLU A 80 -0.82 -2.91 0.91
N ILE A 81 0.45 -2.98 1.28
CA ILE A 81 1.50 -3.53 0.41
C ILE A 81 1.27 -5.03 0.18
N ALA A 82 0.86 -5.79 1.20
CA ALA A 82 0.45 -7.18 1.01
C ALA A 82 -0.73 -7.29 0.01
N HIS A 83 -1.72 -6.40 0.09
CA HIS A 83 -2.78 -6.26 -0.93
C HIS A 83 -2.26 -5.97 -2.33
N LEU A 84 -1.25 -5.12 -2.49
CA LEU A 84 -0.66 -4.90 -3.80
C LEU A 84 0.05 -6.15 -4.33
N ILE A 85 0.87 -6.81 -3.50
CA ILE A 85 1.62 -8.01 -3.88
C ILE A 85 0.67 -9.11 -4.36
N VAL A 86 -0.29 -9.48 -3.51
CA VAL A 86 -1.23 -10.56 -3.76
C VAL A 86 -2.08 -10.27 -5.00
N ASN A 87 -2.66 -9.07 -5.10
CA ASN A 87 -3.50 -8.70 -6.26
C ASN A 87 -2.70 -8.64 -7.57
N TRP A 88 -1.46 -8.14 -7.52
CA TRP A 88 -0.60 -8.01 -8.70
C TRP A 88 -0.10 -9.37 -9.20
N GLN A 89 0.33 -10.26 -8.30
CA GLN A 89 0.74 -11.61 -8.67
C GLN A 89 -0.41 -12.39 -9.27
N ALA A 90 -1.60 -12.29 -8.67
CA ALA A 90 -2.75 -13.00 -9.16
C ALA A 90 -3.20 -12.47 -10.54
N ARG A 91 -3.16 -11.16 -10.78
CA ARG A 91 -3.33 -10.56 -12.12
C ARG A 91 -2.37 -11.17 -13.14
N LYS A 92 -1.08 -11.26 -12.81
CA LYS A 92 -0.07 -11.91 -13.67
C LYS A 92 -0.42 -13.37 -13.97
N GLN A 93 -0.93 -14.09 -12.98
CA GLN A 93 -1.33 -15.49 -13.11
C GLN A 93 -2.74 -15.68 -13.70
N ARG A 94 -3.47 -14.59 -14.01
CA ARG A 94 -4.91 -14.59 -14.34
C ARG A 94 -5.79 -15.30 -13.29
N ARG A 95 -5.35 -15.33 -12.04
CA ARG A 95 -6.10 -15.84 -10.89
C ARG A 95 -6.52 -14.65 -10.03
N ARG A 96 -7.57 -14.78 -9.23
CA ARG A 96 -7.97 -13.73 -8.28
C ARG A 96 -7.98 -14.38 -6.90
N PRO A 97 -7.09 -13.99 -5.99
CA PRO A 97 -6.97 -14.62 -4.69
C PRO A 97 -8.11 -14.06 -3.80
N PRO A 98 -8.66 -14.87 -2.90
CA PRO A 98 -9.68 -14.39 -1.97
C PRO A 98 -9.09 -13.33 -1.02
N PRO A 99 -9.88 -12.33 -0.59
CA PRO A 99 -9.40 -11.18 0.17
C PRO A 99 -8.82 -11.50 1.56
N HIS A 100 -9.04 -12.71 2.08
CA HIS A 100 -8.58 -13.18 3.41
C HIS A 100 -8.29 -14.69 3.44
N GLY A 101 -7.68 -15.23 2.37
CA GLY A 101 -7.21 -16.63 2.35
C GLY A 101 -6.00 -16.90 3.25
N SER A 102 -5.54 -18.15 3.28
CA SER A 102 -4.35 -18.58 4.05
C SER A 102 -3.06 -17.84 3.67
N GLU A 103 -3.02 -17.21 2.48
CA GLU A 103 -1.91 -16.36 2.03
C GLU A 103 -1.76 -15.05 2.86
N TRP A 104 -2.74 -14.70 3.69
CA TRP A 104 -2.78 -13.47 4.50
C TRP A 104 -2.27 -13.65 5.93
N GLN A 105 -1.95 -14.87 6.33
CA GLN A 105 -1.51 -15.18 7.69
C GLN A 105 0.01 -15.29 7.73
N ASN A 106 0.69 -14.18 8.05
CA ASN A 106 1.90 -14.09 8.89
C ASN A 106 2.47 -12.66 8.88
#